data_AF-A0A820L942-F1
#
_entry.id   AF-A0A820L942-F1
#
_cell.length_a   1.000
_cell.length_b   1.000
_cell.length_c   1.000
_cell.angle_alpha   90.00
_cell.angle_beta   90.00
_cell.angle_gamma   90.00
#
_symmetry.space_group_name_H-M   'P 1'
#
loop_
_entity.id
_entity.type
_entity.pdbx_description
1 polymer ?
#
loop_
_entity_poly.entity_id
_entity_poly.type
_entity_poly.pdbx_seq_one_letter_code
_entity_poly.pdbx_strand_id
1 'polypeptide(L)'
;DDQMNKSIYEISLTLQNERLLMQSINNTQVSFPSPVTCIHHEFVYQVMKHPQKLAVELDEQYLTYAELLHYAQVIGIMAIEMIGGVYCPLSPRDPQHRLHALIQQTQSRLVLVHDLTKTKFNHNIVSSNIDSILAVNNIERNIDIGQLSNIRVALNDIAYIIFTSGSTGIPKAVC
;
A
#
# COMPACT_ATOMS: atom_id res chain seq x y z
N ASP A 1 -16.34 -0.93 49.63
CA ASP A 1 -15.09 -1.34 50.30
C ASP A 1 -14.08 -2.10 49.45
N ASP A 2 -14.33 -2.35 48.15
CA ASP A 2 -13.37 -3.02 47.26
C ASP A 2 -12.29 -2.11 46.63
N GLN A 3 -12.29 -0.81 46.95
CA GLN A 3 -11.31 0.15 46.43
C GLN A 3 -10.13 0.42 47.39
N MET A 4 -10.24 0.08 48.68
CA MET A 4 -9.19 0.37 49.67
C MET A 4 -7.94 -0.51 49.51
N ASN A 5 -8.02 -1.61 48.76
CA ASN A 5 -6.89 -2.50 48.47
C ASN A 5 -6.32 -2.34 47.05
N LYS A 6 -6.79 -1.36 46.28
CA LYS A 6 -6.30 -1.12 44.92
C LYS A 6 -5.12 -0.16 44.92
N SER A 7 -4.20 -0.37 43.98
CA SER A 7 -3.13 0.60 43.77
C SER A 7 -3.69 1.91 43.22
N ILE A 8 -3.03 3.04 43.51
CA ILE A 8 -3.49 4.38 43.12
C ILE A 8 -3.76 4.49 41.60
N TYR A 9 -2.96 3.83 40.76
CA TYR A 9 -3.13 3.85 39.30
C TYR A 9 -4.34 3.04 38.81
N GLU A 10 -5.00 2.26 39.67
CA GLU A 10 -6.19 1.46 39.33
C GLU A 10 -7.51 2.18 39.68
N ILE A 11 -7.42 3.34 40.34
CA ILE A 11 -8.58 4.17 40.67
C ILE A 11 -9.00 4.91 39.40
N SER A 12 -10.12 4.49 38.80
CA SER A 12 -10.70 5.19 37.65
C SER A 12 -11.30 6.53 38.08
N LEU A 13 -10.81 7.61 37.47
CA LEU A 13 -11.36 8.96 37.64
C LEU A 13 -12.53 9.24 36.69
N THR A 14 -12.78 8.33 35.74
CA THR A 14 -13.76 8.53 34.68
C THR A 14 -15.19 8.40 35.21
N LEU A 15 -15.99 9.46 35.05
CA LEU A 15 -17.39 9.48 35.43
C LEU A 15 -18.24 8.59 34.51
N GLN A 16 -19.43 8.23 34.97
CA GLN A 16 -20.34 7.39 34.17
C GLN A 16 -20.75 8.08 32.86
N ASN A 17 -21.02 9.38 32.89
CA ASN A 17 -21.40 10.15 31.70
C ASN A 17 -20.25 10.25 30.68
N GLU A 18 -18.99 10.35 31.14
CA GLU A 18 -17.80 10.35 30.28
C GLU A 18 -17.59 8.98 29.62
N ARG A 19 -17.87 7.88 30.34
CA ARG A 19 -17.87 6.53 29.77
C ARG A 19 -18.94 6.37 28.68
N LEU A 20 -20.15 6.89 28.91
CA LEU A 20 -21.22 6.86 27.92
C LEU A 20 -20.86 7.69 26.67
N LEU A 21 -20.23 8.85 26.85
CA LEU A 21 -19.70 9.64 25.73
C LEU A 21 -18.61 8.88 24.96
N MET A 22 -17.66 8.25 25.65
CA MET A 22 -16.64 7.43 25.00
C MET A 22 -17.22 6.24 24.23
N GLN A 23 -18.30 5.64 24.74
CA GLN A 23 -19.01 4.57 24.02
C GLN A 23 -19.73 5.11 22.79
N SER A 24 -20.39 6.27 22.89
CA SER A 24 -21.13 6.83 21.77
C SER A 24 -20.22 7.26 20.62
N ILE A 25 -19.06 7.87 20.90
CA ILE A 25 -18.10 8.25 19.86
C ILE A 25 -17.37 7.06 19.23
N ASN A 26 -17.23 5.94 19.96
CA ASN A 26 -16.59 4.71 19.46
C ASN A 26 -17.58 3.73 18.85
N ASN A 27 -18.88 4.04 18.83
CA ASN A 27 -19.90 3.22 18.18
C ASN A 27 -19.91 3.46 16.66
N THR A 28 -18.78 3.16 16.02
CA THR A 28 -18.51 3.38 14.60
C THR A 28 -18.63 2.12 13.75
N GLN A 29 -19.21 1.05 14.31
CA GLN A 29 -19.40 -0.21 13.60
C GLN A 29 -20.36 -0.03 12.42
N VAL A 30 -19.88 -0.30 11.22
CA VAL A 30 -20.65 -0.30 9.98
C VAL A 30 -20.29 -1.55 9.19
N SER A 31 -21.28 -2.20 8.59
CA SER A 31 -21.05 -3.34 7.71
C SER A 31 -20.55 -2.86 6.35
N PHE A 32 -19.44 -3.43 5.88
CA PHE A 32 -18.98 -3.23 4.52
C PHE A 32 -19.80 -4.08 3.52
N PRO A 33 -19.99 -3.61 2.27
CA PRO A 33 -20.68 -4.38 1.24
C PRO A 33 -20.04 -5.76 1.02
N SER A 34 -20.88 -6.79 0.83
CA SER A 34 -20.46 -8.15 0.49
C SER A 34 -20.71 -8.43 -1.00
N PRO A 35 -19.82 -9.16 -1.70
CA PRO A 35 -18.56 -9.72 -1.19
C PRO A 35 -17.49 -8.63 -1.01
N VAL A 36 -16.69 -8.75 0.05
CA VAL A 36 -15.48 -7.95 0.22
C VAL A 36 -14.40 -8.50 -0.71
N THR A 37 -13.79 -7.65 -1.51
CA THR A 37 -12.75 -8.00 -2.48
C THR A 37 -11.50 -7.14 -2.23
N CYS A 38 -10.34 -7.61 -2.72
CA CYS A 38 -9.12 -6.80 -2.71
C CYS A 38 -9.25 -5.62 -3.68
N ILE A 39 -8.56 -4.52 -3.39
CA ILE A 39 -8.67 -3.28 -4.19
C ILE A 39 -8.35 -3.48 -5.67
N HIS A 40 -7.35 -4.31 -6.01
CA HIS A 40 -7.04 -4.62 -7.41
C HIS A 40 -8.19 -5.33 -8.15
N HIS A 41 -9.02 -6.13 -7.46
CA HIS A 41 -10.20 -6.73 -8.09
C HIS A 41 -11.24 -5.67 -8.40
N GLU A 42 -11.52 -4.78 -7.45
CA GLU A 42 -12.52 -3.72 -7.63
C GLU A 42 -12.06 -2.72 -8.71
N PHE A 43 -10.78 -2.35 -8.73
CA PHE A 43 -10.23 -1.47 -9.75
C PHE A 43 -10.40 -2.06 -11.16
N VAL A 44 -10.03 -3.34 -11.35
CA VAL A 44 -10.22 -4.04 -12.64
C VAL A 44 -11.69 -4.11 -13.02
N TYR A 45 -12.57 -4.42 -12.07
CA TYR A 45 -14.00 -4.48 -12.30
C TYR A 45 -14.55 -3.12 -12.78
N GLN A 46 -14.12 -2.01 -12.16
CA GLN A 46 -14.49 -0.66 -12.60
C GLN A 46 -13.95 -0.32 -13.99
N VAL A 47 -12.71 -0.74 -14.32
CA VAL A 47 -12.14 -0.57 -15.67
C VAL A 47 -12.97 -1.32 -16.72
N MET A 48 -13.37 -2.56 -16.45
CA MET A 48 -14.21 -3.35 -17.36
C MET A 48 -15.61 -2.75 -17.53
N LYS A 49 -16.20 -2.24 -16.45
CA LYS A 49 -17.57 -1.73 -16.45
C LYS A 49 -17.68 -0.32 -17.03
N HIS A 50 -16.68 0.53 -16.78
CA HIS A 50 -16.71 1.96 -17.10
C HIS A 50 -15.39 2.45 -17.73
N PRO A 51 -14.90 1.83 -18.82
CA PRO A 51 -13.55 2.08 -19.35
C PRO A 51 -13.32 3.53 -19.77
N GLN A 52 -14.35 4.19 -20.31
CA GLN A 52 -14.29 5.57 -20.81
C GLN A 52 -14.69 6.63 -19.77
N LYS A 53 -15.01 6.23 -18.54
CA LYS A 53 -15.35 7.17 -17.48
C LYS A 53 -14.07 7.80 -16.96
N LEU A 54 -14.09 9.11 -16.73
CA LEU A 54 -13.00 9.84 -16.09
C LEU A 54 -12.69 9.21 -14.71
N ALA A 55 -11.42 8.84 -14.50
CA ALA A 55 -10.92 8.25 -13.28
C ALA A 55 -10.05 9.24 -12.49
N VAL A 56 -9.18 9.99 -13.18
CA VAL A 56 -8.28 10.98 -12.57
C VAL A 56 -8.27 12.26 -13.40
N GLU A 57 -8.36 13.39 -12.70
CA GLU A 57 -8.07 14.73 -13.22
C GLU A 57 -6.91 15.29 -12.38
N LEU A 58 -5.79 15.59 -13.03
CA LEU A 58 -4.60 16.16 -12.39
C LEU A 58 -4.02 17.24 -13.32
N ASP A 59 -4.04 18.49 -12.86
CA ASP A 59 -3.68 19.66 -13.66
C ASP A 59 -4.44 19.69 -15.00
N GLU A 60 -3.73 19.59 -16.13
CA GLU A 60 -4.33 19.53 -17.48
C GLU A 60 -4.47 18.10 -18.03
N GLN A 61 -4.20 17.07 -17.20
CA GLN A 61 -4.31 15.67 -17.58
C GLN A 61 -5.62 15.04 -17.11
N TYR A 62 -6.29 14.39 -18.05
CA TYR A 62 -7.53 13.67 -17.85
C TYR A 62 -7.32 12.22 -18.25
N LEU A 63 -7.46 11.29 -17.30
CA LEU A 63 -7.32 9.87 -17.55
C LEU A 63 -8.64 9.17 -17.27
N THR A 64 -9.13 8.45 -18.27
CA THR A 64 -10.21 7.48 -18.11
C THR A 64 -9.72 6.26 -17.33
N TYR A 65 -10.63 5.41 -16.84
CA TYR A 65 -10.25 4.15 -16.19
C TYR A 65 -9.35 3.27 -17.08
N ALA A 66 -9.67 3.17 -18.38
CA ALA A 66 -8.86 2.41 -19.32
C ALA A 66 -7.45 2.99 -19.47
N GLU A 67 -7.30 4.31 -19.58
CA GLU A 67 -5.99 4.96 -19.69
C GLU A 67 -5.20 4.88 -18.38
N LEU A 68 -5.88 5.07 -17.24
CA LEU A 68 -5.26 4.99 -15.92
C LEU A 68 -4.68 3.61 -15.64
N LEU A 69 -5.36 2.53 -16.06
CA LEU A 69 -4.83 1.17 -15.97
C LEU A 69 -3.50 1.03 -16.72
N HIS A 70 -3.23 1.82 -17.75
CA HIS A 70 -1.98 1.78 -18.52
C HIS A 70 -0.88 2.69 -17.95
N TYR A 71 -1.19 3.47 -16.91
CA TYR A 71 -0.22 4.34 -16.27
C TYR A 71 0.80 3.52 -15.46
N ALA A 72 2.09 3.79 -15.63
CA ALA A 72 3.16 2.92 -15.11
C ALA A 72 3.09 2.69 -13.59
N GLN A 73 2.68 3.69 -12.81
CA GLN A 73 2.52 3.58 -11.36
C GLN A 73 1.37 2.64 -10.99
N VAL A 74 0.24 2.75 -11.70
CA VAL A 74 -0.94 1.92 -11.47
C VAL A 74 -0.64 0.48 -11.87
N ILE A 75 -0.08 0.24 -13.07
CA ILE A 75 0.38 -1.10 -13.48
C ILE A 75 1.33 -1.68 -12.44
N GLY A 76 2.30 -0.92 -11.95
CA GLY A 76 3.28 -1.41 -10.99
C GLY A 76 2.64 -1.88 -9.69
N ILE A 77 1.73 -1.08 -9.12
CA ILE A 77 1.00 -1.45 -7.90
C ILE A 77 0.11 -2.66 -8.17
N MET A 78 -0.68 -2.63 -9.24
CA MET A 78 -1.61 -3.70 -9.59
C MET A 78 -0.89 -5.02 -9.83
N ALA A 79 0.23 -5.01 -10.55
CA ALA A 79 1.03 -6.20 -10.81
C ALA A 79 1.60 -6.81 -9.52
N ILE A 80 2.02 -5.98 -8.56
CA ILE A 80 2.49 -6.45 -7.25
C ILE A 80 1.34 -7.06 -6.45
N GLU A 81 0.20 -6.37 -6.35
CA GLU A 81 -0.93 -6.86 -5.57
C GLU A 81 -1.56 -8.13 -6.17
N MET A 82 -1.66 -8.20 -7.50
CA MET A 82 -2.25 -9.36 -8.21
C MET A 82 -1.45 -10.65 -8.02
N ILE A 83 -0.15 -10.55 -7.69
CA ILE A 83 0.67 -11.73 -7.36
C ILE A 83 0.71 -12.02 -5.84
N GLY A 84 -0.06 -11.30 -5.03
CA GLY A 84 -0.02 -11.36 -3.56
C GLY A 84 1.23 -10.72 -2.95
N GLY A 85 1.94 -9.89 -3.74
CA GLY A 85 3.07 -9.11 -3.26
C GLY A 85 2.63 -7.88 -2.46
N VAL A 86 3.55 -7.34 -1.68
CA VAL A 86 3.32 -6.16 -0.85
C VAL A 86 3.96 -4.94 -1.49
N TYR A 87 3.15 -3.93 -1.82
CA TYR A 87 3.66 -2.70 -2.42
C TYR A 87 4.38 -1.83 -1.39
N CYS A 88 5.62 -1.42 -1.68
CA CYS A 88 6.36 -0.46 -0.87
C CYS A 88 6.74 0.76 -1.73
N PRO A 89 6.08 1.91 -1.58
CA PRO A 89 6.44 3.12 -2.33
C PRO A 89 7.86 3.57 -1.96
N LEU A 90 8.68 3.80 -2.99
CA LEU A 90 9.99 4.42 -2.85
C LEU A 90 9.98 5.78 -3.54
N SER A 91 10.37 6.82 -2.81
CA SER A 91 10.46 8.17 -3.36
C SER A 91 11.76 8.33 -4.16
N PRO A 92 11.72 8.69 -5.45
CA PRO A 92 12.94 8.97 -6.20
C PRO A 92 13.65 10.23 -5.70
N ARG A 93 13.03 11.04 -4.83
CA ARG A 93 13.65 12.19 -4.19
C ARG A 93 14.50 11.78 -2.98
N ASP A 94 14.32 10.57 -2.47
CA ASP A 94 15.09 10.10 -1.32
C ASP A 94 16.58 9.92 -1.68
N PRO A 95 17.48 10.19 -0.72
CA PRO A 95 18.90 9.93 -0.89
C PRO A 95 19.17 8.42 -1.00
N GLN A 96 20.21 8.04 -1.74
CA GLN A 96 20.50 6.64 -2.06
C GLN A 96 20.64 5.73 -0.83
N HIS A 97 21.31 6.20 0.23
CA HIS A 97 21.48 5.42 1.46
C HIS A 97 20.12 5.07 2.11
N ARG A 98 19.13 5.95 2.02
CA ARG A 98 17.78 5.72 2.54
C ARG A 98 17.08 4.66 1.70
N LEU A 99 17.09 4.79 0.37
CA LEU A 99 16.53 3.79 -0.53
C LEU A 99 17.11 2.39 -0.28
N HIS A 100 18.43 2.31 -0.12
CA HIS A 100 19.12 1.07 0.22
C HIS A 100 18.68 0.50 1.57
N ALA A 101 18.61 1.33 2.62
CA ALA A 101 18.15 0.90 3.94
C ALA A 101 16.70 0.36 3.90
N LEU A 102 15.80 1.01 3.16
CA LEU A 102 14.42 0.56 3.01
C LEU A 102 14.34 -0.79 2.28
N ILE A 103 15.07 -0.96 1.18
CA ILE A 103 15.11 -2.23 0.45
C ILE A 103 15.71 -3.35 1.32
N GLN A 104 16.76 -3.05 2.10
CA GLN A 104 17.32 -4.02 3.04
C GLN A 104 16.31 -4.39 4.14
N GLN A 105 15.54 -3.45 4.66
CA GLN A 105 14.54 -3.76 5.68
C GLN A 105 13.38 -4.60 5.12
N THR A 106 12.97 -4.39 3.87
CA THR A 106 11.90 -5.18 3.24
C THR A 106 12.36 -6.55 2.75
N GLN A 107 13.68 -6.77 2.58
CA GLN A 107 14.22 -7.97 1.93
C GLN A 107 13.63 -8.18 0.52
N SER A 108 13.21 -7.11 -0.15
CA SER A 108 12.56 -7.21 -1.45
C SER A 108 13.53 -7.77 -2.50
N ARG A 109 13.02 -8.71 -3.28
CA ARG A 109 13.74 -9.33 -4.42
C ARG A 109 13.50 -8.62 -5.75
N LEU A 110 12.51 -7.74 -5.80
CA LEU A 110 12.09 -7.02 -7.01
C LEU A 110 11.95 -5.53 -6.71
N VAL A 111 12.45 -4.70 -7.62
CA VAL A 111 12.19 -3.26 -7.62
C VAL A 111 11.60 -2.86 -8.97
N LEU A 112 10.40 -2.28 -8.94
CA LEU A 112 9.76 -1.68 -10.11
C LEU A 112 10.14 -0.19 -10.16
N VAL A 113 10.59 0.26 -11.33
CA VAL A 113 11.05 1.64 -11.54
C VAL A 113 10.47 2.22 -12.83
N HIS A 114 10.62 3.54 -12.97
CA HIS A 114 10.50 4.21 -14.26
C HIS A 114 11.91 4.40 -14.84
N ASP A 115 12.09 4.41 -16.16
CA ASP A 115 13.43 4.61 -16.75
C ASP A 115 14.12 5.89 -16.27
N LEU A 116 13.34 6.97 -16.17
CA LEU A 116 13.80 8.26 -15.64
C LEU A 116 14.41 8.17 -14.23
N THR A 117 14.03 7.18 -13.43
CA THR A 117 14.51 6.99 -12.05
C THR A 117 15.39 5.76 -11.87
N LYS A 118 15.52 4.92 -12.90
CA LYS A 118 16.28 3.66 -12.87
C LYS A 118 17.74 3.84 -12.46
N THR A 119 18.37 4.94 -12.88
CA THR A 119 19.77 5.24 -12.57
C THR A 119 20.05 5.41 -11.08
N LYS A 120 19.03 5.71 -10.25
CA LYS A 120 19.18 5.74 -8.80
C LYS A 120 19.51 4.38 -8.22
N PHE A 121 19.04 3.30 -8.83
CA PHE A 121 19.21 1.91 -8.40
C PHE A 121 20.38 1.22 -9.12
N ASN A 122 21.49 1.93 -9.35
CA ASN A 122 22.70 1.35 -9.93
C ASN A 122 23.33 0.28 -9.00
N HIS A 123 24.42 -0.35 -9.44
CA HIS A 123 25.06 -1.50 -8.77
C HIS A 123 25.33 -1.32 -7.26
N ASN A 124 25.42 -0.08 -6.74
CA ASN A 124 25.64 0.20 -5.33
C ASN A 124 24.38 0.02 -4.45
N ILE A 125 23.17 0.07 -5.04
CA ILE A 125 21.90 -0.16 -4.34
C ILE A 125 21.40 -1.59 -4.49
N VAL A 126 21.92 -2.34 -5.48
CA VAL A 126 21.67 -3.78 -5.61
C VAL A 126 22.27 -4.45 -4.39
N SER A 127 21.50 -4.48 -3.30
CA SER A 127 21.77 -5.37 -2.19
C SER A 127 21.84 -6.77 -2.79
N SER A 128 22.59 -7.66 -2.13
CA SER A 128 22.69 -9.07 -2.54
C SER A 128 21.33 -9.77 -2.75
N ASN A 129 20.24 -9.16 -2.32
CA ASN A 129 18.92 -9.76 -2.26
C ASN A 129 17.98 -9.30 -3.39
N ILE A 130 18.36 -8.30 -4.22
CA ILE A 130 17.55 -7.87 -5.37
C ILE A 130 17.90 -8.75 -6.58
N ASP A 131 16.95 -9.57 -7.00
CA ASP A 131 17.09 -10.41 -8.20
C ASP A 131 16.84 -9.61 -9.48
N SER A 132 15.99 -8.58 -9.44
CA SER A 132 15.59 -7.83 -10.64
C SER A 132 15.16 -6.40 -10.37
N ILE A 133 15.52 -5.51 -11.31
CA ILE A 133 15.05 -4.12 -11.39
C ILE A 133 14.37 -3.94 -12.75
N LEU A 134 13.05 -3.75 -12.75
CA LEU A 134 12.25 -3.71 -13.98
C LEU A 134 11.69 -2.31 -14.23
N ALA A 135 11.89 -1.80 -15.44
CA ALA A 135 11.32 -0.53 -15.87
C ALA A 135 9.89 -0.75 -16.40
N VAL A 136 8.88 -0.29 -15.66
CA VAL A 136 7.45 -0.58 -15.94
C VAL A 136 6.97 0.10 -17.22
N ASN A 137 7.57 1.24 -17.58
CA ASN A 137 7.17 2.01 -18.77
C ASN A 137 7.59 1.36 -20.11
N ASN A 138 8.45 0.34 -20.09
CA ASN A 138 8.98 -0.36 -21.28
C ASN A 138 8.47 -1.79 -21.45
N ILE A 139 7.53 -2.24 -20.62
CA ILE A 139 6.98 -3.59 -20.72
C ILE A 139 5.93 -3.61 -21.84
N GLU A 140 5.99 -4.63 -22.70
CA GLU A 140 4.96 -4.86 -23.72
C GLU A 140 3.59 -5.01 -23.05
N ARG A 141 2.66 -4.14 -23.42
CA ARG A 141 1.36 -4.01 -22.74
C ARG A 141 0.32 -4.91 -23.40
N ASN A 142 0.51 -6.22 -23.29
CA ASN A 142 -0.54 -7.21 -23.57
C ASN A 142 -1.00 -7.82 -22.25
N ILE A 143 -1.71 -7.03 -21.44
CA ILE A 143 -2.27 -7.52 -20.19
C ILE A 143 -3.55 -8.29 -20.52
N ASP A 144 -3.45 -9.61 -20.60
CA ASP A 144 -4.62 -10.48 -20.57
C ASP A 144 -5.09 -10.62 -19.13
N ILE A 145 -6.01 -9.74 -18.73
CA ILE A 145 -6.59 -9.70 -17.38
C ILE A 145 -7.23 -11.04 -17.01
N GLY A 146 -7.68 -11.83 -17.98
CA GLY A 146 -8.28 -13.15 -17.76
C GLY A 146 -7.30 -14.18 -17.15
N GLN A 147 -6.00 -14.05 -17.43
CA GLN A 147 -4.97 -14.98 -16.93
C GLN A 147 -4.57 -14.73 -15.47
N LEU A 148 -4.91 -13.57 -14.91
CA LEU A 148 -4.56 -13.17 -13.54
C LEU A 148 -5.47 -13.84 -12.48
N SER A 149 -6.52 -14.54 -12.91
CA SER A 149 -7.54 -15.18 -12.07
C SER A 149 -7.06 -16.35 -11.21
N ASN A 150 -5.84 -16.86 -11.43
CA ASN A 150 -5.33 -18.07 -10.76
C ASN A 150 -4.53 -17.81 -9.47
N ILE A 151 -4.14 -16.56 -9.18
CA ILE A 151 -3.41 -16.23 -7.96
C ILE A 151 -4.41 -15.83 -6.88
N ARG A 152 -4.43 -16.58 -5.78
CA ARG A 152 -5.28 -16.26 -4.63
C ARG A 152 -4.56 -15.27 -3.71
N VAL A 153 -5.12 -14.09 -3.58
CA VAL A 153 -4.75 -13.08 -2.58
C VAL A 153 -5.84 -13.06 -1.52
N ALA A 154 -5.48 -13.25 -0.25
CA ALA A 154 -6.42 -13.27 0.86
C ALA A 154 -6.69 -11.85 1.37
N LEU A 155 -7.89 -11.63 1.94
CA LEU A 155 -8.29 -10.32 2.48
C LEU A 155 -7.47 -9.88 3.70
N ASN A 156 -6.74 -10.79 4.32
CA ASN A 156 -5.84 -10.54 5.45
C ASN A 156 -4.36 -10.50 5.06
N ASP A 157 -4.04 -10.58 3.77
CA ASP A 157 -2.69 -10.32 3.27
C ASP A 157 -2.37 -8.83 3.35
N ILE A 158 -1.09 -8.49 3.54
CA ILE A 158 -0.64 -7.11 3.61
C ILE A 158 -0.73 -6.49 2.20
N ALA A 159 -1.45 -5.38 2.07
CA ALA A 159 -1.56 -4.67 0.78
C ALA A 159 -0.30 -3.83 0.47
N TYR A 160 0.21 -3.12 1.48
CA TYR A 160 1.36 -2.23 1.31
C TYR A 160 2.18 -2.09 2.60
N ILE A 161 3.42 -1.64 2.44
CA ILE A 161 4.27 -1.19 3.55
C ILE A 161 4.65 0.27 3.31
N ILE A 162 4.38 1.14 4.27
CA ILE A 162 4.86 2.53 4.26
C ILE A 162 5.85 2.74 5.41
N PHE A 163 6.99 3.37 5.11
CA PHE A 163 8.00 3.69 6.10
C PHE A 163 7.81 5.10 6.67
N THR A 164 7.79 5.19 7.99
CA THR A 164 7.82 6.45 8.74
C THR A 164 9.24 6.77 9.20
N SER A 165 9.54 8.03 9.55
CA SER A 165 10.89 8.47 9.94
C SER A 165 11.43 7.80 11.21
N GLY A 166 10.54 7.39 12.13
CA GLY A 166 10.90 6.78 13.41
C GLY A 166 11.56 7.78 14.37
N SER A 167 11.18 7.76 15.65
CA SER A 167 11.78 8.62 16.69
C SER A 167 13.26 8.31 16.96
N THR A 168 13.73 7.13 16.57
CA THR A 168 15.12 6.67 16.71
C THR A 168 15.97 6.98 15.47
N GLY A 169 15.43 7.65 14.45
CA GLY A 169 16.09 7.90 13.17
C GLY A 169 16.16 6.69 12.24
N ILE A 170 15.76 5.51 12.71
CA ILE A 170 15.62 4.29 11.91
C ILE A 170 14.18 4.21 11.40
N PRO A 171 13.95 4.12 10.08
CA PRO A 171 12.61 4.00 9.54
C PRO A 171 11.87 2.78 10.09
N LYS A 172 10.57 2.93 10.34
CA LYS A 172 9.69 1.84 10.82
C LYS A 172 8.62 1.55 9.78
N ALA A 173 8.48 0.28 9.43
CA ALA A 173 7.45 -0.22 8.53
C ALA A 173 6.08 -0.18 9.22
N VAL A 174 5.07 0.27 8.48
CA VAL A 174 3.65 0.18 8.82
C VAL A 174 2.99 -0.69 7.75
N CYS A 175 2.34 -1.77 8.17
CA CYS A 175 1.64 -2.76 7.35
C CYS A 175 0.16 -2.83 7.71
#